data_AF-A0A938UQ69-F1
#
_entry.id   AF-A0A938UQ69-F1
#
_cell.length_a   1.000
_cell.length_b   1.000
_cell.length_c   1.000
_cell.angle_alpha   90.00
_cell.angle_beta   90.00
_cell.angle_gamma   90.00
#
_symmetry.space_group_name_H-M   'P 1'
#
loop_
_entity.id
_entity.type
_entity.pdbx_description
1 polymer ?
#
loop_
_entity_poly.entity_id
_entity_poly.type
_entity_poly.pdbx_seq_one_letter_code
_entity_poly.pdbx_strand_id
1 'polypeptide(L)'
;MSSPLEDKLNEDLKASMKGGDKVALLAIRAVKTELMKRRTAKAGVEITDDLVTDTLRAYVKQLQGSIDELVAGGADASEDNIVQMRGEIAYLDRYLPKLLDDAATAALVDAVLAANGITDPKMAGKATGLVMKDHKGKVDPGVVARIVRQKLGA
;
A
#
# COMPACT_ATOMS: atom_id res chain seq x y z
N MET A 1 -10.93 -17.60 8.75
CA MET A 1 -9.73 -18.02 9.53
C MET A 1 -8.95 -16.77 9.92
N SER A 2 -8.16 -16.77 11.01
CA SER A 2 -7.37 -15.59 11.39
C SER A 2 -6.29 -15.32 10.35
N SER A 3 -6.08 -14.05 10.01
CA SER A 3 -4.99 -13.60 9.14
C SER A 3 -3.69 -13.56 9.96
N PRO A 4 -2.63 -14.32 9.60
CA PRO A 4 -1.35 -14.25 10.32
C PRO A 4 -0.79 -12.82 10.40
N LEU A 5 -1.04 -11.99 9.37
CA LEU A 5 -0.65 -10.59 9.39
C LEU A 5 -1.48 -9.75 10.37
N GLU A 6 -2.79 -9.98 10.45
CA GLU A 6 -3.66 -9.38 11.48
C GLU A 6 -3.21 -9.79 12.90
N ASP A 7 -2.90 -11.06 13.10
CA ASP A 7 -2.43 -11.59 14.39
C ASP A 7 -1.13 -10.90 14.82
N LYS A 8 -0.18 -10.74 13.89
CA LYS A 8 1.08 -10.02 14.13
C LYS A 8 0.83 -8.55 14.51
N LEU A 9 -0.08 -7.85 13.82
CA LEU A 9 -0.47 -6.48 14.17
C LEU A 9 -1.10 -6.42 15.58
N ASN A 10 -1.87 -7.43 15.97
CA ASN A 10 -2.46 -7.51 17.31
C ASN A 10 -1.43 -7.72 18.41
N GLU A 11 -0.40 -8.53 18.16
CA GLU A 11 0.72 -8.74 19.06
C GLU A 11 1.54 -7.47 19.23
N ASP A 12 1.90 -6.81 18.13
CA ASP A 12 2.66 -5.56 18.14
C ASP A 12 1.88 -4.39 18.77
N LEU A 13 0.54 -4.40 18.66
CA LEU A 13 -0.32 -3.47 19.38
C LEU A 13 -0.20 -3.64 20.90
N LYS A 14 -0.20 -4.87 21.40
CA LYS A 14 -0.01 -5.14 22.82
C LYS A 14 1.40 -4.74 23.27
N ALA A 15 2.40 -5.04 22.45
CA ALA A 15 3.79 -4.68 22.73
C ALA A 15 3.98 -3.15 22.81
N SER A 16 3.41 -2.40 21.86
CA SER A 16 3.49 -0.93 21.84
C SER A 16 2.77 -0.29 23.04
N MET A 17 1.63 -0.83 23.47
CA MET A 17 0.95 -0.39 24.69
C MET A 17 1.81 -0.60 25.95
N LYS A 18 2.51 -1.73 26.04
CA LYS A 18 3.38 -2.03 27.20
C LYS A 18 4.70 -1.25 27.17
N GLY A 19 5.27 -1.06 25.98
CA GLY A 19 6.54 -0.38 25.78
C GLY A 19 6.43 1.14 25.70
N GLY A 20 5.22 1.69 25.58
CA GLY A 20 4.99 3.13 25.46
C GLY A 20 5.37 3.70 24.08
N ASP A 21 5.47 2.87 23.05
CA ASP A 21 5.74 3.31 21.68
C ASP A 21 4.48 3.94 21.09
N LYS A 22 4.38 5.27 21.19
CA LYS A 22 3.22 6.03 20.75
C LYS A 22 3.04 5.98 19.22
N VAL A 23 4.12 5.94 18.45
CA VAL A 23 4.08 5.91 16.98
C VAL A 23 3.51 4.58 16.51
N ALA A 24 4.06 3.47 17.03
CA ALA A 24 3.56 2.13 16.77
C ALA A 24 2.08 1.98 17.15
N LEU A 25 1.73 2.47 18.34
CA LEU A 25 0.38 2.39 18.88
C LEU A 25 -0.63 3.11 17.99
N LEU A 26 -0.30 4.33 17.55
CA LEU A 26 -1.19 5.15 16.73
C LEU A 26 -1.33 4.56 15.33
N ALA A 27 -0.22 4.19 14.70
CA ALA A 27 -0.19 3.59 13.37
C ALA A 27 -1.02 2.30 13.30
N ILE A 28 -0.82 1.36 14.25
CA ILE A 28 -1.55 0.09 14.26
C ILE A 28 -3.05 0.31 14.51
N ARG A 29 -3.43 1.22 15.42
CA ARG A 29 -4.84 1.53 15.70
C ARG A 29 -5.55 2.13 14.49
N ALA A 30 -4.88 3.02 13.77
CA ALA A 30 -5.44 3.62 12.56
C ALA A 30 -5.67 2.55 11.48
N VAL A 31 -4.66 1.71 11.21
CA VAL A 31 -4.80 0.61 10.24
C VAL A 31 -5.91 -0.36 10.63
N LYS A 32 -6.01 -0.75 11.90
CA LYS A 32 -7.09 -1.62 12.38
C LYS A 32 -8.47 -0.98 12.22
N THR A 33 -8.57 0.34 12.42
CA THR A 33 -9.82 1.07 12.20
C THR A 33 -10.24 1.01 10.73
N GLU A 34 -9.31 1.27 9.81
CA GLU A 34 -9.57 1.14 8.36
C GLU A 34 -9.89 -0.30 7.94
N LEU A 35 -9.20 -1.28 8.54
CA LEU A 35 -9.44 -2.70 8.28
C LEU A 35 -10.86 -3.09 8.69
N MET A 36 -11.29 -2.66 9.87
CA MET A 36 -12.64 -2.91 10.36
C MET A 36 -13.69 -2.22 9.50
N LYS A 37 -13.46 -0.97 9.07
CA LYS A 37 -14.34 -0.28 8.11
C LYS A 37 -14.52 -1.11 6.84
N ARG A 38 -13.43 -1.63 6.26
CA ARG A 38 -13.48 -2.49 5.06
C ARG A 38 -14.21 -3.80 5.31
N ARG A 39 -13.97 -4.45 6.45
CA ARG A 39 -14.68 -5.67 6.86
C ARG A 39 -16.18 -5.45 6.97
N THR A 40 -16.61 -4.31 7.52
CA THR A 40 -18.03 -4.00 7.71
C THR A 40 -18.71 -3.38 6.49
N ALA A 41 -17.94 -2.97 5.46
CA ALA A 41 -18.49 -2.32 4.28
C ALA A 41 -19.44 -3.22 3.48
N LYS A 42 -19.26 -4.54 3.54
CA LYS A 42 -20.13 -5.54 2.89
C LYS A 42 -20.22 -6.80 3.76
N ALA A 43 -21.37 -7.47 3.73
CA ALA A 43 -21.53 -8.75 4.39
C ALA A 43 -20.57 -9.80 3.78
N GLY A 44 -19.96 -10.62 4.64
CA GLY A 44 -19.10 -11.73 4.21
C GLY A 44 -17.66 -11.35 3.86
N VAL A 45 -17.21 -10.12 4.13
CA VAL A 45 -15.78 -9.78 3.98
C VAL A 45 -14.99 -10.44 5.11
N GLU A 46 -14.12 -11.36 4.74
CA GLU A 46 -13.15 -11.96 5.66
C GLU A 46 -11.87 -11.12 5.73
N ILE A 47 -11.26 -11.08 6.92
CA ILE A 47 -9.93 -10.50 7.06
C ILE A 47 -8.90 -11.52 6.59
N THR A 48 -8.36 -11.29 5.40
CA THR A 48 -7.27 -12.05 4.81
C THR A 48 -5.98 -11.22 4.85
N ASP A 49 -4.82 -11.86 4.75
CA ASP A 49 -3.52 -11.16 4.68
C ASP A 49 -3.48 -10.16 3.51
N ASP A 50 -4.15 -10.49 2.40
CA ASP A 50 -4.34 -9.59 1.26
C ASP A 50 -5.11 -8.33 1.65
N LEU A 51 -6.24 -8.48 2.36
CA LEU A 51 -7.03 -7.35 2.82
C LEU A 51 -6.24 -6.48 3.80
N VAL A 52 -5.49 -7.10 4.71
CA VAL A 52 -4.63 -6.38 5.68
C VAL A 52 -3.53 -5.61 4.95
N THR A 53 -2.84 -6.25 3.99
CA THR A 53 -1.79 -5.63 3.16
C THR A 53 -2.33 -4.46 2.36
N ASP A 54 -3.49 -4.62 1.72
CA ASP A 54 -4.15 -3.56 0.94
C ASP A 54 -4.62 -2.40 1.83
N THR A 55 -4.95 -2.68 3.10
CA THR A 55 -5.33 -1.66 4.07
C THR A 55 -4.11 -0.87 4.55
N LEU A 56 -3.04 -1.58 4.92
CA LEU A 56 -1.75 -0.98 5.27
C LEU A 56 -1.26 -0.04 4.15
N ARG A 57 -1.25 -0.52 2.91
CA ARG A 57 -0.77 0.26 1.76
C ARG A 57 -1.61 1.51 1.51
N ALA A 58 -2.94 1.39 1.59
CA ALA A 58 -3.81 2.54 1.41
C ALA A 58 -3.61 3.59 2.50
N TYR A 59 -3.43 3.15 3.74
CA TYR A 59 -3.17 4.07 4.85
C TYR A 59 -1.81 4.77 4.72
N VAL A 60 -0.75 4.04 4.36
CA VAL A 60 0.58 4.65 4.06
C VAL A 60 0.48 5.68 2.95
N LYS A 61 -0.24 5.37 1.87
CA LYS A 61 -0.45 6.32 0.77
C LYS A 61 -1.24 7.56 1.19
N GLN A 62 -2.23 7.41 2.06
CA GLN A 62 -2.96 8.53 2.64
C GLN A 62 -2.04 9.43 3.46
N LEU A 63 -1.17 8.86 4.30
CA LEU A 63 -0.19 9.62 5.07
C LEU A 63 0.79 10.38 4.16
N GLN A 64 1.28 9.75 3.10
CA GLN A 64 2.15 10.40 2.11
C GLN A 64 1.45 11.60 1.45
N GLY A 65 0.21 11.41 0.99
CA GLY A 65 -0.57 12.50 0.38
C GLY A 65 -0.80 13.67 1.33
N SER A 66 -1.15 13.39 2.59
CA SER A 66 -1.35 14.45 3.59
C SER A 66 -0.03 15.14 3.99
N ILE A 67 1.12 14.45 3.96
CA ILE A 67 2.43 15.11 4.12
C ILE A 67 2.68 16.07 2.95
N ASP A 68 2.44 15.63 1.72
CA ASP A 68 2.66 16.46 0.53
C ASP A 68 1.78 17.73 0.55
N GLU A 69 0.51 17.59 0.97
CA GLU A 69 -0.41 18.71 1.14
C GLU A 69 0.07 19.71 2.21
N LEU A 70 0.53 19.21 3.37
CA LEU A 70 1.05 20.06 4.45
C LEU A 70 2.34 20.79 4.05
N VAL A 71 3.24 20.11 3.33
CA VAL A 71 4.47 20.71 2.82
C VAL A 71 4.17 21.79 1.78
N ALA A 72 3.22 21.53 0.88
CA ALA A 72 2.80 22.51 -0.13
C ALA A 72 2.10 23.74 0.47
N GLY A 73 1.44 23.59 1.63
CA GLY A 73 0.71 24.66 2.32
C GLY A 73 1.55 25.66 3.14
N GLY A 74 2.85 25.41 3.35
CA GLY A 74 3.72 26.23 4.21
C GLY A 74 3.63 25.82 5.68
N ALA A 75 4.75 25.38 6.27
CA ALA A 75 4.75 24.31 7.27
C ALA A 75 5.33 24.65 8.66
N ASP A 76 5.18 25.85 9.20
CA ASP A 76 5.72 26.13 10.56
C ASP A 76 4.87 25.50 11.69
N ALA A 77 3.55 25.36 11.51
CA ALA A 77 2.66 24.79 12.54
C ALA A 77 2.42 23.28 12.39
N SER A 78 3.05 22.62 11.40
CA SER A 78 2.76 21.23 11.02
C SER A 78 3.98 20.30 11.08
N GLU A 79 5.14 20.78 11.54
CA GLU A 79 6.37 19.98 11.56
C GLU A 79 6.23 18.74 12.45
N ASP A 80 5.66 18.88 13.66
CA ASP A 80 5.37 17.75 14.55
C ASP A 80 4.44 16.72 13.90
N ASN A 81 3.41 17.17 13.16
CA ASN A 81 2.49 16.29 12.45
C ASN A 81 3.21 15.54 11.32
N ILE A 82 4.04 16.23 10.54
CA ILE A 82 4.82 15.62 9.45
C ILE A 82 5.80 14.58 10.02
N VAL A 83 6.49 14.90 11.13
CA VAL A 83 7.40 13.97 11.81
C VAL A 83 6.65 12.74 12.30
N GLN A 84 5.49 12.92 12.93
CA GLN A 84 4.66 11.82 13.37
C GLN A 84 4.26 10.91 12.21
N MET A 85 3.69 11.49 11.13
CA MET A 85 3.23 10.72 9.96
C MET A 85 4.37 9.99 9.26
N ARG A 86 5.56 10.59 9.16
CA ARG A 86 6.76 9.92 8.66
C ARG A 86 7.17 8.73 9.54
N GLY A 87 7.07 8.88 10.86
CA GLY A 87 7.29 7.80 11.81
C GLY A 87 6.31 6.64 11.63
N GLU A 88 5.03 6.97 11.42
CA GLU A 88 3.99 5.97 11.16
C GLU A 88 4.25 5.21 9.84
N ILE A 89 4.58 5.92 8.76
CA ILE A 89 4.96 5.31 7.47
C ILE A 89 6.13 4.34 7.67
N ALA A 90 7.22 4.80 8.29
CA ALA A 90 8.41 3.98 8.51
C ALA A 90 8.10 2.73 9.37
N TYR A 91 7.21 2.86 10.36
CA TYR A 91 6.77 1.75 11.18
C TYR A 91 5.96 0.72 10.38
N LEU A 92 5.01 1.19 9.56
CA LEU A 92 4.09 0.35 8.79
C LEU A 92 4.74 -0.32 7.59
N ASP A 93 5.76 0.31 6.99
CA ASP A 93 6.54 -0.27 5.88
C ASP A 93 7.20 -1.61 6.25
N ARG A 94 7.41 -1.87 7.55
CA ARG A 94 7.95 -3.15 8.05
C ARG A 94 7.00 -4.33 7.87
N TYR A 95 5.70 -4.07 7.66
CA TYR A 95 4.68 -5.09 7.39
C TYR A 95 4.37 -5.22 5.90
N LEU A 96 4.81 -4.27 5.09
CA LEU A 96 4.58 -4.29 3.65
C LEU A 96 5.71 -5.05 2.94
N PRO A 97 5.38 -5.90 1.97
CA PRO A 97 6.40 -6.49 1.12
C PRO A 97 7.13 -5.38 0.34
N LYS A 98 8.45 -5.49 0.22
CA LYS A 98 9.24 -4.55 -0.57
C LYS A 98 8.79 -4.59 -2.03
N LEU A 99 8.34 -3.45 -2.52
CA LEU A 99 7.95 -3.29 -3.91
C LEU A 99 9.19 -3.01 -4.75
N LEU A 100 9.10 -3.40 -6.02
CA LEU A 100 10.00 -2.95 -7.05
C LEU A 100 9.84 -1.44 -7.24
N ASP A 101 10.96 -0.78 -7.52
CA ASP A 101 10.94 0.63 -7.93
C ASP A 101 10.30 0.79 -9.31
N ASP A 102 10.11 2.04 -9.73
CA ASP A 102 9.52 2.38 -11.03
C ASP A 102 10.30 1.76 -12.20
N ALA A 103 11.63 1.71 -12.14
CA ALA A 103 12.47 1.23 -13.22
C ALA A 103 12.38 -0.30 -13.37
N ALA A 104 12.48 -1.04 -12.27
CA ALA A 104 12.31 -2.48 -12.24
C ALA A 104 10.86 -2.88 -12.57
N THR A 105 9.88 -2.10 -12.12
CA THR A 105 8.48 -2.30 -12.51
C THR A 105 8.29 -2.06 -14.00
N ALA A 106 8.93 -1.06 -14.59
CA ALA A 106 8.87 -0.80 -16.03
C ALA A 106 9.46 -1.93 -16.86
N ALA A 107 10.63 -2.44 -16.47
CA ALA A 107 11.26 -3.58 -17.13
C ALA A 107 10.39 -4.85 -17.06
N LEU A 108 9.74 -5.07 -15.91
CA LEU A 108 8.81 -6.18 -15.72
C LEU A 108 7.57 -6.03 -16.62
N VAL A 109 6.99 -4.83 -16.69
CA VAL A 109 5.87 -4.55 -17.59
C VAL A 109 6.26 -4.80 -19.05
N ASP A 110 7.45 -4.35 -19.49
CA ASP A 110 7.94 -4.61 -20.85
C ASP A 110 8.01 -6.11 -21.17
N ALA A 111 8.56 -6.90 -20.25
CA ALA A 111 8.65 -8.35 -20.41
C ALA A 111 7.26 -8.99 -20.56
N VAL A 112 6.28 -8.56 -19.74
CA VAL A 112 4.91 -9.09 -19.82
C VAL A 112 4.22 -8.68 -21.11
N LEU A 113 4.38 -7.43 -21.56
CA LEU A 113 3.80 -6.96 -22.82
C LEU A 113 4.38 -7.73 -24.01
N ALA A 114 5.71 -7.89 -24.06
CA ALA A 114 6.40 -8.60 -25.13
C ALA A 114 6.03 -10.09 -25.17
N ALA A 115 6.03 -10.78 -24.01
CA ALA A 115 5.71 -12.19 -23.91
C ALA A 115 4.27 -12.52 -24.34
N ASN A 116 3.35 -11.54 -24.23
CA ASN A 116 1.94 -11.71 -24.59
C ASN A 116 1.55 -10.99 -25.90
N GLY A 117 2.52 -10.39 -26.60
CA GLY A 117 2.28 -9.64 -27.84
C GLY A 117 1.30 -8.48 -27.69
N ILE A 118 1.25 -7.83 -26.51
CA ILE A 118 0.30 -6.75 -26.23
C ILE A 118 0.88 -5.42 -26.70
N THR A 119 0.25 -4.84 -27.72
CA THR A 119 0.61 -3.51 -28.27
C THR A 119 -0.58 -2.55 -28.36
N ASP A 120 -1.81 -3.04 -28.21
CA ASP A 120 -3.03 -2.22 -28.31
C ASP A 120 -3.35 -1.55 -26.94
N PRO A 121 -3.48 -0.22 -26.86
CA PRO A 121 -3.92 0.49 -25.64
C PRO A 121 -5.26 -0.01 -25.07
N LYS A 122 -6.16 -0.57 -25.89
CA LYS A 122 -7.40 -1.20 -25.41
C LYS A 122 -7.15 -2.41 -24.50
N MET A 123 -5.96 -3.03 -24.60
CA MET A 123 -5.56 -4.16 -23.79
C MET A 123 -4.84 -3.77 -22.50
N ALA A 124 -4.75 -2.48 -22.15
CA ALA A 124 -4.08 -2.01 -20.93
C ALA A 124 -4.62 -2.67 -19.64
N GLY A 125 -5.94 -2.89 -19.56
CA GLY A 125 -6.55 -3.60 -18.44
C GLY A 125 -6.10 -5.07 -18.35
N LYS A 126 -6.00 -5.75 -19.49
CA LYS A 126 -5.50 -7.13 -19.58
C LYS A 126 -4.03 -7.21 -19.21
N ALA A 127 -3.20 -6.31 -19.73
CA ALA A 127 -1.77 -6.23 -19.41
C ALA A 127 -1.54 -6.01 -17.91
N THR A 128 -2.30 -5.09 -17.29
CA THR A 128 -2.24 -4.86 -15.84
C THR A 128 -2.60 -6.13 -15.07
N GLY A 129 -3.67 -6.82 -15.48
CA GLY A 129 -4.09 -8.09 -14.87
C GLY A 129 -3.03 -9.19 -14.95
N LEU A 130 -2.34 -9.31 -16.09
CA LEU A 130 -1.26 -10.28 -16.27
C LEU A 130 -0.06 -10.00 -15.36
N VAL A 131 0.39 -8.74 -15.29
CA VAL A 131 1.46 -8.34 -14.36
C VAL A 131 1.08 -8.65 -12.92
N MET A 132 -0.15 -8.29 -12.52
CA MET A 132 -0.62 -8.49 -11.15
C MET A 132 -0.81 -9.96 -10.77
N LYS A 133 -1.06 -10.86 -11.74
CA LYS A 133 -1.25 -12.28 -11.47
C LYS A 133 0.00 -12.93 -10.88
N ASP A 134 1.17 -12.66 -11.47
CA ASP A 134 2.41 -13.34 -11.12
C ASP A 134 3.31 -12.51 -10.19
N HIS A 135 3.02 -11.21 -10.04
CA HIS A 135 3.84 -10.27 -9.28
C HIS A 135 3.08 -9.53 -8.18
N LYS A 136 1.89 -10.01 -7.78
CA LYS A 136 1.15 -9.46 -6.64
C LYS A 136 2.06 -9.37 -5.41
N GLY A 137 2.03 -8.22 -4.73
CA GLY A 137 2.86 -7.97 -3.56
C GLY A 137 4.32 -7.58 -3.86
N LYS A 138 4.79 -7.70 -5.11
CA LYS A 138 6.11 -7.22 -5.54
C LYS A 138 6.05 -5.91 -6.31
N VAL A 139 4.89 -5.53 -6.83
CA VAL A 139 4.69 -4.29 -7.59
C VAL A 139 3.54 -3.48 -7.01
N ASP A 140 3.55 -2.17 -7.25
CA ASP A 140 2.41 -1.32 -6.95
C ASP A 140 1.36 -1.35 -8.09
N PRO A 141 0.10 -1.72 -7.83
CA PRO A 141 -0.93 -1.77 -8.87
C PRO A 141 -1.15 -0.43 -9.58
N GLY A 142 -1.03 0.69 -8.86
CA GLY A 142 -1.15 2.03 -9.42
C GLY A 142 0.02 2.38 -10.33
N VAL A 143 1.25 2.04 -9.91
CA VAL A 143 2.46 2.20 -10.73
C VAL A 143 2.39 1.33 -11.98
N VAL A 144 2.01 0.06 -11.85
CA VAL A 144 1.83 -0.85 -13.00
C VAL A 144 0.82 -0.26 -13.98
N ALA A 145 -0.36 0.14 -13.51
CA ALA A 145 -1.40 0.70 -14.38
C ALA A 145 -0.93 1.98 -15.09
N ARG A 146 -0.20 2.87 -14.40
CA ARG A 146 0.39 4.08 -14.99
C ARG A 146 1.41 3.73 -16.08
N ILE A 147 2.35 2.84 -15.78
CA ILE A 147 3.42 2.43 -16.72
C ILE A 147 2.83 1.71 -17.94
N VAL A 148 1.87 0.81 -17.75
CA VAL A 148 1.19 0.10 -18.85
C VAL A 148 0.52 1.11 -19.79
N ARG A 149 -0.22 2.09 -19.24
CA ARG A 149 -0.85 3.14 -20.05
C ARG A 149 0.19 3.96 -20.81
N GLN A 150 1.26 4.38 -20.13
CA GLN A 150 2.35 5.13 -20.75
C GLN A 150 3.01 4.36 -21.90
N LYS A 151 3.25 3.05 -21.75
CA LYS A 151 3.89 2.21 -22.76
C LYS A 151 2.99 1.89 -23.96
N LEU A 152 1.68 1.80 -23.74
CA LEU A 152 0.71 1.53 -24.80
C LEU A 152 0.12 2.81 -25.42
N GLY A 153 0.46 4.00 -24.91
CA GLY A 153 -0.08 5.28 -25.37
C GLY A 153 -1.57 5.47 -25.06
N ALA A 154 -2.03 4.92 -23.93
CA ALA A 154 -3.42 4.96 -23.47
C ALA A 154 -3.69 6.10 -22.46
#